data_AF-X1SNU0-F1
#
_entry.id   AF-X1SNU0-F1
#
_cell.length_a   1.000
_cell.length_b   1.000
_cell.length_c   1.000
_cell.angle_alpha   90.00
_cell.angle_beta   90.00
_cell.angle_gamma   90.00
#
_symmetry.space_group_name_H-M   'P 1'
#
loop_
_entity.id
_entity.type
_entity.pdbx_description
1 polymer ?
#
loop_
_entity_poly.entity_id
_entity_poly.type
_entity_poly.pdbx_seq_one_letter_code
_entity_poly.pdbx_strand_id
1 'polypeptide(L)' 'MGRKEIRIAGFGGQGIVLSGSIVGKAASIYDKGFATLTQSYGPESRGGSCRAEVIISDIPVDYPYVVSPQVQIILSQEA' A
#
# COMPACT_ATOMS: atom_id res chain seq x y z
N MET A 1 -3.91 -19.24 1.58
CA MET A 1 -3.61 -18.24 0.53
C MET A 1 -2.17 -17.75 0.78
N GLY A 2 -1.51 -17.09 -0.15
CA GLY A 2 -0.12 -16.65 0.05
C GLY A 2 -0.06 -15.19 0.49
N ARG A 3 1.07 -14.76 1.06
CA ARG A 3 1.41 -13.35 1.25
C ARG A 3 1.28 -12.59 -0.08
N LYS A 4 0.38 -11.60 -0.13
CA LYS A 4 0.18 -10.71 -1.27
C LYS A 4 0.69 -9.33 -0.94
N GLU A 5 1.50 -8.78 -1.82
CA GLU A 5 2.19 -7.51 -1.70
C GLU A 5 1.74 -6.58 -2.83
N ILE A 6 1.26 -5.41 -2.44
CA ILE A 6 0.69 -4.41 -3.34
C ILE A 6 1.45 -3.10 -3.11
N ARG A 7 1.95 -2.49 -4.18
CA ARG A 7 2.53 -1.15 -4.15
C ARG A 7 1.67 -0.18 -4.94
N ILE A 8 1.40 0.98 -4.36
CA ILE A 8 0.66 2.08 -4.98
C ILE A 8 1.58 3.31 -4.91
N ALA A 9 1.86 3.93 -6.05
CA ALA A 9 2.78 5.07 -6.11
C ALA A 9 2.24 6.18 -7.03
N GLY A 10 2.61 7.41 -6.72
CA GLY A 10 2.23 8.60 -7.46
C GLY A 10 2.63 9.86 -6.71
N PHE A 11 1.87 10.94 -6.89
CA PHE A 11 2.08 12.20 -6.19
C PHE A 11 1.07 12.44 -5.07
N GLY A 12 1.49 13.23 -4.08
CA GLY A 12 0.61 13.71 -3.02
C GLY A 12 -0.64 14.41 -3.58
N GLY A 13 -1.82 13.98 -3.11
CA GLY A 13 -3.13 14.48 -3.56
C GLY A 13 -3.87 13.54 -4.51
N GLN A 14 -3.23 12.50 -5.06
CA GLN A 14 -3.87 11.51 -5.94
C GLN A 14 -4.61 10.39 -5.20
N GLY A 15 -4.61 10.39 -3.88
CA GLY A 15 -5.26 9.36 -3.07
C GLY A 15 -4.44 8.08 -2.87
N ILE A 16 -3.12 8.10 -3.09
CA ILE A 16 -2.21 6.94 -2.94
C ILE A 16 -2.40 6.22 -1.59
N VAL A 17 -2.28 6.99 -0.50
CA VAL A 17 -2.47 6.50 0.88
C VAL A 17 -3.89 6.01 1.13
N LEU A 18 -4.89 6.72 0.60
CA LEU A 18 -6.30 6.36 0.76
C LEU A 18 -6.59 5.00 0.11
N SER A 19 -6.11 4.78 -1.12
CA SER A 19 -6.23 3.51 -1.83
C SER A 19 -5.61 2.36 -1.02
N GLY A 20 -4.41 2.56 -0.47
CA GLY A 20 -3.77 1.57 0.41
C GLY A 20 -4.60 1.27 1.68
N SER A 21 -5.16 2.30 2.31
CA SER A 21 -6.03 2.12 3.49
C SER A 21 -7.32 1.39 3.16
N ILE A 22 -7.96 1.66 2.01
CA ILE A 22 -9.18 0.97 1.58
C ILE A 22 -8.89 -0.52 1.38
N VAL A 23 -7.82 -0.85 0.65
CA VAL A 23 -7.44 -2.26 0.40
C VAL A 23 -7.09 -2.98 1.70
N GLY A 24 -6.29 -2.36 2.58
CA GLY A 24 -5.94 -2.96 3.87
C GLY A 24 -7.17 -3.18 4.76
N LYS A 25 -8.10 -2.23 4.81
CA LYS A 25 -9.37 -2.37 5.57
C LYS A 25 -10.27 -3.45 4.97
N ALA A 26 -10.38 -3.52 3.64
CA ALA A 26 -11.11 -4.60 2.96
C ALA A 26 -10.58 -5.97 3.39
N ALA A 27 -9.26 -6.17 3.32
CA ALA A 27 -8.62 -7.43 3.67
C ALA A 27 -8.74 -7.78 5.18
N SER A 28 -8.54 -6.80 6.06
CA SER A 28 -8.49 -7.05 7.51
C SER A 28 -9.86 -7.10 8.19
N ILE A 29 -10.79 -6.24 7.79
CA ILE A 29 -12.10 -6.11 8.44
C ILE A 29 -13.12 -7.04 7.78
N TYR A 30 -13.14 -7.08 6.46
CA TYR A 30 -14.23 -7.74 5.72
C TYR A 30 -13.85 -9.14 5.25
N ASP A 31 -12.56 -9.40 4.95
CA ASP A 31 -12.06 -10.71 4.50
C ASP A 31 -11.41 -11.54 5.63
N LYS A 32 -11.45 -11.05 6.88
CA LYS A 32 -10.86 -11.67 8.09
C LYS A 32 -9.38 -12.06 7.96
N GLY A 33 -8.63 -11.40 7.07
CA GLY A 33 -7.19 -11.57 6.91
C GLY A 33 -6.39 -10.65 7.83
N PHE A 34 -5.08 -10.77 7.75
CA PHE A 34 -4.14 -9.82 8.33
C PHE A 34 -3.65 -8.88 7.23
N ALA A 35 -3.61 -7.59 7.54
CA ALA A 35 -3.09 -6.60 6.62
C ALA A 35 -2.15 -5.62 7.32
N THR A 36 -1.14 -5.17 6.61
CA THR A 36 -0.27 -4.07 7.04
C THR A 36 -0.18 -3.03 5.94
N LEU A 37 -0.18 -1.76 6.34
CA LEU A 37 -0.03 -0.62 5.47
C LEU A 37 1.22 0.16 5.89
N THR A 38 2.16 0.31 4.98
CA THR A 38 3.30 1.23 5.13
C THR A 38 3.16 2.36 4.13
N GLN A 39 3.64 3.54 4.50
CA GLN A 39 3.49 4.76 3.72
C GLN A 39 4.83 5.48 3.68
N SER A 40 5.15 6.07 2.53
CA SER A 40 6.34 6.87 2.31
C SER A 40 5.92 8.09 1.51
N TYR A 41 6.14 9.28 2.06
CA TYR A 41 5.87 10.54 1.37
C TYR A 41 6.95 11.53 1.75
N GLY A 42 7.33 12.38 0.80
CA GLY A 42 8.29 13.45 1.05
C GLY A 42 7.68 14.58 1.90
N PRO A 43 8.52 15.50 2.41
CA PRO A 43 8.09 16.62 3.25
C PRO A 43 7.32 17.71 2.48
N GLU A 44 7.15 17.56 1.16
CA GLU A 44 6.50 18.55 0.32
C GLU A 44 5.01 18.65 0.66
N SER A 45 4.52 19.88 0.78
CA SER A 45 3.11 20.12 1.14
C SER A 45 2.13 19.62 0.06
N ARG A 46 2.55 19.55 -1.21
CA ARG A 46 1.78 19.06 -2.37
C ARG A 46 2.73 18.54 -3.45
N GLY A 47 2.26 17.55 -4.23
CA GLY A 47 2.97 17.08 -5.43
C GLY A 47 4.26 16.28 -5.17
N GLY A 48 4.67 16.10 -3.92
CA GLY A 48 5.80 15.23 -3.57
C GLY A 48 5.51 13.77 -3.91
N SER A 49 6.58 12.99 -4.12
CA SER A 49 6.47 11.55 -4.35
C SER A 49 5.82 10.89 -3.14
N CYS A 50 4.81 10.05 -3.41
CA CYS A 50 4.02 9.36 -2.42
C CYS A 50 3.86 7.89 -2.81
N ARG A 51 4.10 7.01 -1.85
CA ARG A 51 3.95 5.56 -1.98
C ARG A 51 3.19 5.01 -0.79
N ALA A 52 2.26 4.10 -1.07
CA ALA A 52 1.57 3.29 -0.09
C ALA A 52 1.77 1.81 -0.46
N GLU A 53 2.05 1.00 0.54
CA GLU A 53 2.35 -0.42 0.37
C GLU A 53 1.45 -1.22 1.29
N VAL A 54 0.76 -2.20 0.72
CA VAL A 54 -0.19 -3.05 1.45
C VAL A 54 0.26 -4.50 1.34
N ILE A 55 0.34 -5.15 2.49
CA ILE A 55 0.60 -6.57 2.60
C ILE A 55 -0.66 -7.22 3.15
N ILE A 56 -1.11 -8.28 2.48
CA ILE A 56 -2.27 -9.07 2.87
C ILE A 56 -1.80 -10.50 3.07
N SER A 57 -2.19 -11.10 4.20
CA SER A 57 -1.89 -12.49 4.50
C SER A 57 -3.02 -13.12 5.30
N ASP A 58 -3.15 -14.42 5.18
CA ASP A 58 -4.05 -15.27 5.96
C ASP A 58 -3.45 -15.67 7.31
N ILE A 59 -2.18 -15.35 7.56
CA ILE A 59 -1.52 -15.43 8.86
C ILE A 59 -1.01 -14.04 9.30
N PRO A 60 -0.70 -13.83 10.58
CA PRO A 60 -0.11 -12.56 11.04
C PRO A 60 1.11 -12.16 10.21
N VAL A 61 1.15 -10.90 9.78
CA VAL A 61 2.27 -10.35 9.01
C VAL A 61 3.46 -10.14 9.96
N ASP A 62 4.55 -10.84 9.70
CA ASP A 62 5.80 -10.80 10.46
C ASP A 62 6.71 -9.64 10.05
N TYR A 63 6.76 -9.35 8.74
CA TYR A 63 7.56 -8.28 8.16
C TYR A 63 6.66 -7.29 7.39
N PRO A 64 6.61 -6.01 7.78
CA PRO A 64 5.59 -5.06 7.32
C PRO A 64 5.93 -4.38 5.98
N TYR A 65 7.12 -4.59 5.41
CA TYR A 65 7.52 -3.96 4.15
C TYR A 65 7.40 -4.89 2.96
N VAL A 66 7.07 -4.29 1.81
CA VAL A 66 6.99 -4.97 0.52
C VAL A 66 8.41 -5.22 0.00
N VAL A 67 8.69 -6.45 -0.39
CA VAL A 67 9.98 -6.88 -0.94
C VAL A 67 9.86 -7.11 -2.44
N SER A 68 8.78 -7.76 -2.88
CA SER A 68 8.55 -8.13 -4.28
C SER A 68 7.04 -8.01 -4.60
N PRO A 69 6.57 -6.80 -4.95
CA PRO A 69 5.14 -6.58 -5.18
C PRO A 69 4.63 -7.39 -6.37
N GLN A 70 3.58 -8.19 -6.17
CA GLN A 70 2.90 -8.87 -7.28
C GLN A 70 1.95 -7.91 -8.01
N VAL A 71 1.52 -6.83 -7.36
CA VAL A 71 0.67 -5.79 -7.95
C VAL A 71 1.30 -4.43 -7.72
N GLN A 72 1.42 -3.65 -8.80
CA GLN A 72 1.87 -2.27 -8.76
C GLN A 72 0.85 -1.36 -9.45
N ILE A 73 0.46 -0.28 -8.77
CA ILE A 73 -0.46 0.73 -9.27
C ILE A 73 0.30 2.05 -9.30
N ILE A 74 0.59 2.53 -10.51
CA ILE A 74 1.43 3.72 -10.74
C ILE A 74 0.53 4.81 -11.34
N LEU A 75 0.30 5.88 -10.59
CA LEU A 75 -0.58 6.98 -10.98
C LEU A 75 0.16 8.19 -11.57
N SER A 76 1.50 8.16 -11.58
CA SER A 76 2.36 9.21 -12.14
C SER A 76 3.59 8.59 -12.78
N GLN A 77 4.06 9.16 -13.90
CA GLN A 77 5.15 8.59 -14.69
C GLN A 77 6.48 8.55 -13.92
N GLU A 78 6.71 9.51 -13.02
CA GLU A 78 7.92 9.64 -12.22
C GLU A 78 7.91 8.79 -10.93
N ALA A 79 6.86 8.00 -10.70
CA ALA A 79 6.63 7.25 -9.46
C ALA A 79 7.07 5.77 -9.51
#